data_AF-A0A7X9D8Z3-F1
#
_entry.id   AF-A0A7X9D8Z3-F1
#
_cell.length_a   1.000
_cell.length_b   1.000
_cell.length_c   1.000
_cell.angle_alpha   90.00
_cell.angle_beta   90.00
_cell.angle_gamma   90.00
#
_symmetry.space_group_name_H-M   'P 1'
#
loop_
_entity.id
_entity.type
_entity.pdbx_description
1 polymer ?
#
loop_
_entity_poly.entity_id
_entity_poly.type
_entity_poly.pdbx_seq_one_letter_code
_entity_poly.pdbx_strand_id
1 'polypeptide(L)'
;MRKYIPYLFVLFFLVACDATKRVPEGSYLLNKVDIDTDTKTVSESHLKPFLRQKPNSSVPIFGKVRLHLYNFAGNDSTWINRQLRKWGEPPVLYSDRLTAISAEQIRLELNNRGYLNAEVDTFVVKENKKADVTYDVTGHEPYRIFHYNKTLNAVDTTIHHILLEEKKLDFVKEGDIFDLQILEKGRVDMAKTLRNRGY
;
A
#
# COMPACT_ATOMS: atom_id res chain seq x y z
N MET A 1 16.16 -24.95 -43.66
CA MET A 1 15.35 -24.72 -42.45
C MET A 1 15.60 -25.70 -41.30
N ARG A 2 16.13 -26.92 -41.55
CA ARG A 2 16.35 -27.98 -40.54
C ARG A 2 17.51 -27.76 -39.55
N LYS A 3 18.38 -26.76 -39.78
CA LYS A 3 19.57 -26.46 -38.94
C LYS A 3 19.29 -25.59 -37.70
N TYR A 4 18.12 -24.97 -37.61
CA TYR A 4 17.75 -24.10 -36.47
C TYR A 4 16.87 -24.78 -35.41
N ILE A 5 16.40 -26.00 -35.71
CA ILE A 5 15.59 -26.83 -34.80
C ILE A 5 16.30 -27.12 -33.45
N PRO A 6 17.62 -27.42 -33.37
CA PRO A 6 18.26 -27.62 -32.07
C PRO A 6 18.36 -26.34 -31.23
N TYR A 7 18.51 -25.17 -31.87
CA TYR A 7 18.51 -23.87 -31.18
C TYR A 7 17.12 -23.49 -30.66
N LEU A 8 16.06 -23.85 -31.40
CA LEU A 8 14.67 -23.70 -30.95
C LEU A 8 14.36 -24.60 -29.73
N PHE A 9 14.95 -25.80 -29.67
CA PHE A 9 14.77 -26.74 -28.57
C PHE A 9 15.50 -26.32 -27.29
N VAL A 10 16.69 -25.72 -27.41
CA VAL A 10 17.42 -25.12 -26.26
C VAL A 10 16.68 -23.90 -25.70
N LEU A 11 16.00 -23.13 -26.55
CA LEU A 11 15.14 -22.02 -26.11
C LEU A 11 13.91 -22.53 -25.31
N PHE A 12 13.41 -23.74 -25.61
CA PHE A 12 12.24 -24.34 -24.96
C PHE A 12 12.54 -24.85 -23.54
N PHE A 13 13.79 -25.23 -23.24
CA PHE A 13 14.20 -25.66 -21.88
C PHE A 13 14.39 -24.51 -20.88
N LEU A 14 14.39 -23.26 -21.33
CA LEU A 14 14.50 -22.09 -20.44
C LEU A 14 13.17 -21.71 -19.77
N VAL A 15 12.08 -22.43 -20.06
CA VAL A 15 10.72 -22.04 -19.65
C VAL A 15 10.35 -22.53 -18.23
N ALA A 16 11.09 -23.48 -17.64
CA ALA A 16 10.77 -24.04 -16.33
C ALA A 16 11.49 -23.32 -15.17
N CYS A 17 11.45 -21.99 -15.12
CA CYS A 17 11.95 -21.27 -13.95
C CYS A 17 10.86 -21.24 -12.86
N ASP A 18 10.90 -22.22 -11.95
CA ASP A 18 9.94 -22.32 -10.86
C ASP A 18 10.19 -21.25 -9.77
N ALA A 19 9.28 -20.27 -9.71
CA ALA A 19 9.27 -19.22 -8.69
C ALA A 19 8.99 -19.77 -7.27
N THR A 20 8.42 -20.96 -7.16
CA THR A 20 8.04 -21.60 -5.90
C THR A 20 9.03 -22.65 -5.39
N LYS A 21 10.13 -22.87 -6.12
CA LYS A 21 11.16 -23.87 -5.79
C LYS A 21 11.68 -23.82 -4.35
N ARG A 22 11.77 -22.62 -3.76
CA ARG A 22 12.26 -22.38 -2.39
C ARG A 22 11.17 -21.98 -1.40
N VAL A 23 9.90 -22.19 -1.76
CA VAL A 23 8.77 -22.00 -0.85
C VAL A 23 8.66 -23.24 0.04
N PRO A 24 8.69 -23.12 1.38
CA PRO A 24 8.54 -24.25 2.28
C PRO A 24 7.21 -24.99 2.09
N GLU A 25 7.17 -26.28 2.45
CA GLU A 25 5.91 -27.02 2.48
C GLU A 25 4.91 -26.39 3.45
N GLY A 26 3.63 -26.40 3.07
CA GLY A 26 2.56 -25.74 3.82
C GLY A 26 2.54 -24.21 3.74
N SER A 27 3.50 -23.59 3.03
CA SER A 27 3.57 -22.14 2.82
C SER A 27 3.22 -21.77 1.37
N TYR A 28 2.87 -20.50 1.16
CA TYR A 28 2.53 -19.96 -0.15
C TYR A 28 3.36 -18.72 -0.44
N LEU A 29 3.90 -18.60 -1.66
CA LEU A 29 4.50 -17.37 -2.16
C LEU A 29 3.40 -16.32 -2.34
N LEU A 30 3.57 -15.14 -1.73
CA LEU A 30 2.72 -13.99 -2.01
C LEU A 30 2.96 -13.55 -3.46
N ASN A 31 2.00 -13.89 -4.32
CA ASN A 31 2.18 -13.75 -5.74
C ASN A 31 1.62 -12.42 -6.26
N LYS A 32 0.37 -12.10 -5.95
CA LYS A 32 -0.28 -10.85 -6.31
C LYS A 32 -1.00 -10.26 -5.11
N VAL A 33 -1.06 -8.93 -5.07
CA VAL A 33 -1.89 -8.17 -4.15
C VAL A 33 -2.61 -7.09 -4.94
N ASP A 34 -3.93 -7.16 -4.98
CA ASP A 34 -4.80 -6.19 -5.64
C ASP A 34 -5.72 -5.53 -4.61
N ILE A 35 -6.11 -4.28 -4.86
CA ILE A 35 -7.13 -3.58 -4.09
C ILE A 35 -8.19 -3.11 -5.08
N ASP A 36 -9.39 -3.66 -4.98
CA ASP A 36 -10.55 -3.23 -5.75
C ASP A 36 -11.36 -2.28 -4.85
N THR A 37 -11.67 -1.07 -5.33
CA THR A 37 -12.35 -0.04 -4.54
C THR A 37 -13.45 0.64 -5.34
N ASP A 38 -14.61 0.82 -4.72
CA ASP A 38 -15.75 1.55 -5.30
C ASP A 38 -15.66 3.07 -5.11
N THR A 39 -14.76 3.54 -4.25
CA THR A 39 -14.66 4.95 -3.90
C THR A 39 -14.05 5.77 -5.03
N LYS A 40 -14.70 6.89 -5.38
CA LYS A 40 -14.23 7.77 -6.47
C LYS A 40 -13.06 8.68 -6.07
N THR A 41 -12.93 9.01 -4.78
CA THR A 41 -11.91 9.96 -4.28
C THR A 41 -10.67 9.27 -3.73
N VAL A 42 -10.76 8.02 -3.29
CA VAL A 42 -9.64 7.25 -2.72
C VAL A 42 -9.24 6.12 -3.66
N SER A 43 -8.16 6.35 -4.41
CA SER A 43 -7.69 5.38 -5.41
C SER A 43 -6.95 4.19 -4.77
N GLU A 44 -6.86 3.09 -5.52
CA GLU A 44 -6.00 1.93 -5.21
C GLU A 44 -4.56 2.36 -4.86
N SER A 45 -3.98 3.28 -5.63
CA SER A 45 -2.61 3.78 -5.42
C SER A 45 -2.45 4.49 -4.07
N HIS A 46 -3.50 5.15 -3.59
CA HIS A 46 -3.53 5.80 -2.29
C HIS A 46 -3.58 4.79 -1.15
N LEU A 47 -4.19 3.62 -1.38
CA LEU A 47 -4.36 2.56 -0.38
C LEU A 47 -3.14 1.60 -0.30
N LYS A 48 -2.37 1.44 -1.38
CA LYS A 48 -1.16 0.59 -1.43
C LYS A 48 -0.12 0.81 -0.31
N PRO A 49 0.11 2.03 0.22
CA PRO A 49 1.00 2.25 1.36
C PRO A 49 0.56 1.57 2.65
N PHE A 50 -0.74 1.28 2.81
CA PHE A 50 -1.30 0.67 4.02
C PHE A 50 -1.20 -0.87 4.02
N LEU A 51 -0.76 -1.46 2.91
CA LEU A 51 -0.47 -2.90 2.82
C LEU A 51 0.78 -3.26 3.63
N ARG A 52 0.66 -4.22 4.56
CA ARG A 52 1.77 -4.72 5.39
C ARG A 52 2.60 -5.81 4.73
N GLN A 53 2.11 -6.39 3.65
CA GLN A 53 2.86 -7.34 2.84
C GLN A 53 2.74 -6.97 1.37
N LYS A 54 3.85 -7.12 0.65
CA LYS A 54 3.93 -6.84 -0.79
C LYS A 54 4.64 -8.01 -1.46
N PRO A 55 4.22 -8.42 -2.67
CA PRO A 55 4.92 -9.46 -3.40
C PRO A 55 6.36 -9.03 -3.69
N ASN A 56 7.23 -10.00 -4.01
CA ASN A 56 8.58 -9.73 -4.50
C ASN A 56 8.57 -8.71 -5.64
N SER A 57 9.64 -7.91 -5.73
CA SER A 57 9.74 -6.89 -6.76
C SER A 57 9.64 -7.49 -8.17
N SER A 58 8.88 -6.80 -9.02
CA SER A 58 8.67 -7.18 -10.41
C SER A 58 9.17 -6.08 -11.33
N VAL A 59 9.89 -6.47 -12.38
CA VAL A 59 10.28 -5.57 -13.47
C VAL A 59 9.25 -5.71 -14.60
N PRO A 60 8.79 -4.61 -15.22
CA PRO A 60 7.95 -4.68 -16.41
C PRO A 60 8.57 -5.62 -17.46
N ILE A 61 7.74 -6.45 -18.10
CA ILE A 61 8.14 -7.46 -19.13
C ILE A 61 8.90 -8.67 -18.57
N PHE A 62 9.82 -8.48 -17.62
CA PHE A 62 10.70 -9.56 -17.13
C PHE A 62 10.21 -10.26 -15.85
N GLY A 63 9.15 -9.76 -15.22
CA GLY A 63 8.57 -10.36 -14.02
C GLY A 63 9.48 -10.28 -12.80
N LYS A 64 9.44 -11.30 -11.92
CA LYS A 64 10.12 -11.31 -10.62
C LYS A 64 11.59 -11.76 -10.72
N VAL A 65 12.38 -11.05 -11.53
CA VAL A 65 13.77 -11.41 -11.87
C VAL A 65 14.63 -11.70 -10.63
N ARG A 66 14.51 -10.88 -9.58
CA ARG A 66 15.29 -11.07 -8.34
C ARG A 66 14.89 -12.33 -7.57
N LEU A 67 13.61 -12.69 -7.57
CA LEU A 67 13.15 -13.94 -6.98
C LEU A 67 13.72 -15.14 -7.75
N HIS A 68 13.68 -15.09 -9.08
CA HIS A 68 14.27 -16.13 -9.91
C HIS A 68 15.77 -16.28 -9.68
N LEU A 69 16.50 -15.17 -9.52
CA LEU A 69 17.94 -15.18 -9.23
C LEU A 69 18.23 -15.87 -7.89
N TYR A 70 17.42 -15.59 -6.87
CA TYR A 70 17.52 -16.24 -5.56
C TYR A 70 17.24 -17.74 -5.63
N ASN A 71 16.21 -18.15 -6.38
CA ASN A 71 15.84 -19.55 -6.56
C ASN A 71 16.86 -20.34 -7.40
N PHE A 72 17.54 -19.66 -8.34
CA PHE A 72 18.58 -20.24 -9.17
C PHE A 72 19.89 -20.48 -8.41
N ALA A 73 20.24 -19.60 -7.46
CA ALA A 73 21.43 -19.79 -6.64
C ALA A 73 21.44 -21.21 -6.05
N GLY A 74 22.59 -21.88 -6.04
CA GLY A 74 22.74 -23.19 -5.41
C GLY A 74 22.91 -23.10 -3.89
N ASN A 75 23.60 -24.10 -3.31
CA ASN A 75 24.14 -24.01 -1.95
C ASN A 75 25.26 -22.95 -1.90
N ASP A 76 25.47 -22.32 -0.73
CA ASP A 76 26.39 -21.19 -0.56
C ASP A 76 27.88 -21.54 -0.66
N SER A 77 28.20 -22.71 -1.21
CA SER A 77 29.55 -23.25 -1.34
C SER A 77 30.41 -22.53 -2.38
N THR A 78 29.83 -21.78 -3.33
CA THR A 78 30.59 -21.06 -4.37
C THR A 78 30.41 -19.55 -4.28
N TRP A 79 31.45 -18.79 -4.67
CA TRP A 79 31.38 -17.32 -4.75
C TRP A 79 30.24 -16.84 -5.66
N ILE A 80 29.99 -17.54 -6.77
CA ILE A 80 28.90 -17.25 -7.71
C ILE A 80 27.55 -17.37 -7.00
N ASN A 81 27.29 -18.44 -6.25
CA ASN A 81 26.03 -18.64 -5.54
C ASN A 81 25.78 -17.55 -4.49
N ARG A 82 26.83 -17.14 -3.76
CA ARG A 82 26.75 -16.02 -2.80
C ARG A 82 26.37 -14.71 -3.48
N GLN A 83 26.96 -14.43 -4.65
CA GLN A 83 26.65 -13.22 -5.40
C GLN A 83 25.22 -13.21 -5.95
N LEU A 84 24.73 -14.35 -6.44
CA LEU A 84 23.36 -14.51 -6.92
C LEU A 84 22.34 -14.29 -5.80
N ARG A 85 22.55 -14.85 -4.60
CA ARG A 85 21.67 -14.61 -3.45
C ARG A 85 21.69 -13.15 -2.99
N LYS A 86 22.85 -12.49 -3.06
CA LYS A 86 22.99 -11.07 -2.69
C LYS A 86 22.19 -10.14 -3.59
N TRP A 87 22.06 -10.48 -4.88
CA TRP A 87 21.28 -9.70 -5.84
C TRP A 87 19.82 -10.16 -5.97
N GLY A 88 19.53 -11.37 -5.50
CA GLY A 88 18.19 -11.93 -5.48
C GLY A 88 17.38 -11.51 -4.26
N GLU A 89 16.09 -11.78 -4.30
CA GLU A 89 15.17 -11.60 -3.18
C GLU A 89 14.61 -12.95 -2.76
N PRO A 90 14.62 -13.30 -1.45
CA PRO A 90 13.97 -14.53 -0.99
C PRO A 90 12.46 -14.47 -1.24
N PRO A 91 11.78 -15.64 -1.35
CA PRO A 91 10.33 -15.67 -1.54
C PRO A 91 9.62 -14.97 -0.38
N VAL A 92 8.78 -13.99 -0.70
CA VAL A 92 7.89 -13.39 0.30
C VAL A 92 6.74 -14.35 0.54
N LEU A 93 6.64 -14.86 1.76
CA LEU A 93 5.58 -15.80 2.13
C LEU A 93 4.31 -15.04 2.51
N TYR A 94 3.18 -15.55 2.05
CA TYR A 94 1.87 -15.05 2.41
C TYR A 94 1.59 -15.23 3.91
N SER A 95 0.99 -14.22 4.52
CA SER A 95 0.54 -14.26 5.92
C SER A 95 -0.90 -13.80 6.04
N ASP A 96 -1.79 -14.68 6.54
CA ASP A 96 -3.19 -14.32 6.83
C ASP A 96 -3.26 -13.18 7.87
N ARG A 97 -2.36 -13.17 8.86
CA ARG A 97 -2.27 -12.10 9.87
C ARG A 97 -1.94 -10.75 9.25
N LEU A 98 -0.95 -10.68 8.35
CA LEU A 98 -0.61 -9.43 7.69
C LEU A 98 -1.72 -8.97 6.73
N THR A 99 -2.48 -9.91 6.15
CA THR A 99 -3.69 -9.59 5.39
C THR A 99 -4.73 -8.90 6.27
N ALA A 100 -5.07 -9.49 7.41
CA ALA A 100 -6.05 -8.89 8.34
C ALA A 100 -5.63 -7.50 8.82
N ILE A 101 -4.34 -7.31 9.16
CA ILE A 101 -3.82 -5.99 9.55
C ILE A 101 -3.93 -5.00 8.39
N SER A 102 -3.59 -5.41 7.16
CA SER A 102 -3.69 -4.51 6.00
C SER A 102 -5.13 -4.07 5.74
N ALA A 103 -6.10 -5.00 5.84
CA ALA A 103 -7.52 -4.69 5.68
C ALA A 103 -7.98 -3.65 6.70
N GLU A 104 -7.63 -3.84 7.98
CA GLU A 104 -7.97 -2.89 9.03
C GLU A 104 -7.32 -1.52 8.82
N GLN A 105 -6.07 -1.47 8.34
CA GLN A 105 -5.42 -0.20 8.04
C GLN A 105 -6.02 0.55 6.86
N ILE A 106 -6.44 -0.18 5.82
CA ILE A 106 -7.18 0.40 4.69
C ILE A 106 -8.51 0.99 5.20
N ARG A 107 -9.25 0.23 6.02
CA ARG A 107 -10.50 0.68 6.64
C ARG A 107 -10.30 1.95 7.47
N LEU A 108 -9.26 1.99 8.31
CA LEU A 108 -8.93 3.17 9.12
C LEU A 108 -8.57 4.39 8.26
N GLU A 109 -7.83 4.22 7.17
CA GLU A 109 -7.55 5.34 6.25
C GLU A 109 -8.83 5.85 5.59
N LEU A 110 -9.74 4.97 5.19
CA LEU A 110 -11.04 5.37 4.62
C LEU A 110 -11.89 6.14 5.63
N ASN A 111 -11.90 5.70 6.90
CA ASN A 111 -12.55 6.45 7.98
C ASN A 111 -11.94 7.85 8.13
N ASN A 112 -10.60 7.95 8.07
CA ASN A 112 -9.91 9.25 8.08
C ASN A 112 -10.25 10.13 6.87
N ARG A 113 -10.81 9.55 5.80
CA ARG A 113 -11.24 10.22 4.56
C ARG A 113 -12.74 10.42 4.48
N GLY A 114 -13.47 10.20 5.57
CA GLY A 114 -14.91 10.45 5.66
C GLY A 114 -15.80 9.25 5.33
N TYR A 115 -15.23 8.12 4.93
CA TYR A 115 -15.98 6.89 4.68
C TYR A 115 -16.14 6.09 5.98
N LEU A 116 -16.87 6.61 6.96
CA LEU A 116 -16.92 6.05 8.32
C LEU A 116 -17.54 4.64 8.42
N ASN A 117 -18.35 4.27 7.42
CA ASN A 117 -18.95 2.95 7.28
C ASN A 117 -18.23 2.11 6.22
N ALA A 118 -16.94 2.39 5.97
CA ALA A 118 -16.16 1.60 5.04
C ALA A 118 -15.98 0.17 5.53
N GLU A 119 -16.08 -0.78 4.61
CA GLU A 119 -15.85 -2.19 4.82
C GLU A 119 -14.73 -2.66 3.88
N VAL A 120 -13.93 -3.61 4.37
CA VAL A 120 -12.81 -4.17 3.61
C VAL A 120 -12.82 -5.68 3.78
N ASP A 121 -13.29 -6.36 2.74
CA ASP A 121 -13.25 -7.81 2.65
C ASP A 121 -11.94 -8.28 2.03
N THR A 122 -11.58 -9.54 2.30
CA THR A 122 -10.35 -10.14 1.77
C THR A 122 -10.64 -11.47 1.10
N PHE A 123 -10.23 -11.59 -0.15
CA PHE A 123 -10.31 -12.83 -0.93
C PHE A 123 -8.91 -13.35 -1.17
N VAL A 124 -8.68 -14.63 -0.87
CA VAL A 124 -7.36 -15.25 -0.99
C VAL A 124 -7.48 -16.52 -1.81
N VAL A 125 -6.87 -16.51 -2.99
CA VAL A 125 -6.81 -17.68 -3.88
C VAL A 125 -5.45 -18.34 -3.71
N LYS A 126 -5.44 -19.61 -3.30
CA LYS A 126 -4.23 -20.39 -3.04
C LYS A 126 -4.11 -21.54 -4.04
N GLU A 127 -3.20 -21.43 -4.99
CA GLU A 127 -2.97 -22.43 -6.04
C GLU A 127 -1.48 -22.54 -6.36
N ASN A 128 -1.00 -23.75 -6.69
CA ASN A 128 0.40 -23.99 -7.12
C ASN A 128 1.45 -23.35 -6.19
N LYS A 129 1.28 -23.46 -4.85
CA LYS A 129 2.12 -22.83 -3.81
C LYS A 129 2.23 -21.30 -3.93
N LYS A 130 1.27 -20.65 -4.56
CA LYS A 130 1.12 -19.19 -4.64
C LYS A 130 -0.17 -18.76 -3.97
N ALA A 131 -0.16 -17.56 -3.42
CA ALA A 131 -1.33 -16.90 -2.88
C ALA A 131 -1.51 -15.55 -3.56
N ASP A 132 -2.69 -15.33 -4.13
CA ASP A 132 -3.13 -14.04 -4.65
C ASP A 132 -4.17 -13.48 -3.67
N VAL A 133 -3.96 -12.23 -3.25
CA VAL A 133 -4.80 -11.55 -2.25
C VAL A 133 -5.49 -10.37 -2.92
N THR A 134 -6.82 -10.32 -2.84
CA THR A 134 -7.62 -9.17 -3.25
C THR A 134 -8.26 -8.57 -2.01
N TYR A 135 -8.08 -7.27 -1.81
CA TYR A 135 -8.85 -6.49 -0.84
C TYR A 135 -10.01 -5.84 -1.58
N ASP A 136 -11.23 -6.21 -1.23
CA ASP A 136 -12.44 -5.63 -1.80
C ASP A 136 -12.94 -4.54 -0.86
N VAL A 137 -12.91 -3.30 -1.32
CA VAL A 137 -13.11 -2.10 -0.52
C VAL A 137 -14.43 -1.47 -0.92
N THR A 138 -15.35 -1.42 0.05
CA THR A 138 -16.65 -0.76 -0.09
C THR A 138 -16.70 0.46 0.82
N GLY A 139 -16.64 1.66 0.26
CA GLY A 139 -16.60 2.89 1.05
C GLY A 139 -17.96 3.40 1.52
N HIS A 140 -19.05 3.05 0.82
CA HIS A 140 -20.38 3.66 0.99
C HIS A 140 -20.37 5.19 0.78
N GLU A 141 -21.46 5.87 1.14
CA GLU A 141 -21.56 7.33 1.07
C GLU A 141 -20.66 8.00 2.12
N PRO A 142 -19.80 8.97 1.73
CA PRO A 142 -18.93 9.65 2.65
C PRO A 142 -19.71 10.64 3.53
N TYR A 143 -19.30 10.71 4.80
CA TYR A 143 -19.80 11.66 5.76
C TYR A 143 -19.30 13.07 5.44
N ARG A 144 -20.19 14.04 5.63
CA ARG A 144 -19.93 15.45 5.36
C ARG A 144 -19.99 16.27 6.64
N ILE A 145 -19.21 17.34 6.67
CA ILE A 145 -19.21 18.29 7.76
C ILE A 145 -20.56 19.00 7.77
N PHE A 146 -21.39 18.73 8.78
CA PHE A 146 -22.72 19.33 8.89
C PHE A 146 -22.64 20.75 9.47
N HIS A 147 -21.88 20.93 10.55
CA HIS A 147 -21.63 22.23 11.18
C HIS A 147 -20.15 22.45 11.45
N TYR A 148 -19.65 23.66 11.15
CA TYR A 148 -18.26 24.04 11.43
C TYR A 148 -18.17 25.40 12.14
N ASN A 149 -17.93 25.34 13.45
CA ASN A 149 -17.78 26.53 14.30
C ASN A 149 -16.31 26.92 14.45
N LYS A 150 -15.99 28.16 14.05
CA LYS A 150 -14.63 28.73 14.14
C LYS A 150 -14.35 29.37 15.51
N THR A 151 -14.94 28.82 16.57
CA THR A 151 -14.80 29.34 17.92
C THR A 151 -13.51 28.85 18.54
N LEU A 152 -12.65 29.77 18.98
CA LEU A 152 -11.52 29.44 19.85
C LEU A 152 -11.93 29.75 21.28
N ASN A 153 -11.92 28.74 22.15
CA ASN A 153 -11.99 28.95 23.60
C ASN A 153 -10.61 29.41 24.12
N ALA A 154 -10.06 30.45 23.51
CA ALA A 154 -8.79 31.03 23.93
C ALA A 154 -9.07 32.09 25.01
N VAL A 155 -8.28 32.06 26.09
CA VAL A 155 -8.28 33.11 27.11
C VAL A 155 -7.81 34.45 26.51
N ASP A 156 -7.06 34.41 25.40
CA ASP A 156 -6.46 35.55 24.72
C ASP A 156 -7.11 35.79 23.34
N THR A 157 -7.72 36.96 23.15
CA THR A 157 -8.31 37.42 21.89
C THR A 157 -7.29 37.65 20.77
N THR A 158 -6.01 37.85 21.12
CA THR A 158 -4.93 38.14 20.16
C THR A 158 -4.64 36.94 19.27
N ILE A 159 -4.63 35.74 19.83
CA ILE A 159 -4.47 34.47 19.09
C ILE A 159 -5.56 34.34 18.02
N HIS A 160 -6.81 34.61 18.41
CA HIS A 160 -7.93 34.54 17.48
C HIS A 160 -7.81 35.56 16.34
N HIS A 161 -7.40 36.79 16.66
CA HIS A 161 -7.18 37.84 15.67
C HIS A 161 -6.09 37.46 14.65
N ILE A 162 -4.93 36.98 15.12
CA ILE A 162 -3.83 36.54 14.26
C ILE A 162 -4.29 35.46 13.27
N LEU A 163 -5.04 34.47 13.76
CA LEU A 163 -5.51 33.36 12.92
C LEU A 163 -6.59 33.79 11.92
N LEU A 164 -7.44 34.77 12.28
CA LEU A 164 -8.41 35.37 11.37
C LEU A 164 -7.74 36.19 10.27
N GLU A 165 -6.80 37.08 10.62
CA GLU A 165 -6.06 37.92 9.66
C GLU A 165 -5.30 37.06 8.63
N GLU A 166 -4.67 35.99 9.09
CA GLU A 166 -3.89 35.05 8.26
C GLU A 166 -4.78 34.01 7.56
N LYS A 167 -6.11 34.11 7.70
CA LYS A 167 -7.13 33.23 7.12
C LYS A 167 -6.90 31.75 7.43
N LYS A 168 -6.40 31.45 8.64
CA LYS A 168 -6.06 30.08 9.07
C LYS A 168 -7.23 29.30 9.66
N LEU A 169 -8.40 29.92 9.83
CA LEU A 169 -9.62 29.25 10.32
C LEU A 169 -10.51 28.68 9.20
N ASP A 170 -10.17 28.95 7.92
CA ASP A 170 -11.00 28.65 6.74
C ASP A 170 -10.52 27.44 5.92
N PHE A 171 -9.96 26.41 6.57
CA PHE A 171 -9.41 25.23 5.88
C PHE A 171 -10.46 24.15 5.53
N VAL A 172 -11.68 24.26 6.05
CA VAL A 172 -12.85 23.42 5.72
C VAL A 172 -14.13 24.25 5.68
N LYS A 173 -15.16 23.73 5.01
CA LYS A 173 -16.50 24.32 4.92
C LYS A 173 -17.58 23.28 5.22
N GLU A 174 -18.74 23.76 5.63
CA GLU A 174 -19.94 22.91 5.74
C GLU A 174 -20.28 22.30 4.37
N GLY A 175 -20.61 21.01 4.35
CA GLY A 175 -20.84 20.23 3.14
C GLY A 175 -19.60 19.53 2.57
N ASP A 176 -18.39 19.93 2.97
CA ASP A 176 -17.17 19.21 2.60
C ASP A 176 -17.21 17.78 3.15
N ILE A 177 -16.60 16.83 2.44
CA ILE A 177 -16.36 15.48 2.98
C ILE A 177 -15.43 15.61 4.18
N PHE A 178 -15.72 14.88 5.25
CA PHE A 178 -14.83 14.81 6.39
C PHE A 178 -13.46 14.24 5.97
N ASP A 179 -12.38 14.96 6.21
CA ASP A 179 -11.01 14.46 5.99
C ASP A 179 -10.12 14.88 7.17
N LEU A 180 -9.70 13.90 7.97
CA LEU A 180 -8.86 14.11 9.14
C LEU A 180 -7.51 14.73 8.80
N GLN A 181 -6.94 14.43 7.62
CA GLN A 181 -5.65 15.00 7.22
C GLN A 181 -5.78 16.50 6.91
N ILE A 182 -6.91 16.93 6.34
CA ILE A 182 -7.19 18.35 6.13
C ILE A 182 -7.30 19.07 7.49
N LEU A 183 -8.00 18.47 8.46
CA LEU A 183 -8.12 19.03 9.81
C LEU A 183 -6.77 19.12 10.52
N GLU A 184 -5.96 18.06 10.48
CA GLU A 184 -4.61 18.06 11.07
C GLU A 184 -3.68 19.07 10.39
N LYS A 185 -3.75 19.19 9.06
CA LYS A 185 -2.99 20.21 8.33
C LYS A 185 -3.40 21.62 8.77
N GLY A 186 -4.70 21.90 8.87
CA GLY A 186 -5.20 23.16 9.41
C GLY A 186 -4.64 23.45 10.79
N ARG A 187 -4.64 22.46 11.69
CA ARG A 187 -4.06 22.57 13.04
C ARG A 187 -2.56 22.89 13.01
N VAL A 188 -1.78 22.21 12.17
CA VAL A 188 -0.34 22.45 12.03
C VAL A 188 -0.06 23.84 11.46
N ASP A 189 -0.84 24.27 10.48
CA ASP A 189 -0.70 25.60 9.88
C ASP A 189 -1.05 26.71 10.88
N MET A 190 -2.10 26.54 11.68
CA MET A 190 -2.42 27.44 12.80
C MET A 190 -1.26 27.52 13.80
N ALA A 191 -0.76 26.38 14.27
CA ALA A 191 0.35 26.33 15.22
C ALA A 191 1.62 26.98 14.66
N LYS A 192 1.92 26.77 13.36
CA LYS A 192 3.06 27.38 12.69
C LYS A 192 2.92 28.90 12.60
N THR A 193 1.73 29.40 12.26
CA THR A 193 1.46 30.84 12.23
C THR A 193 1.66 31.48 13.61
N LEU A 194 1.13 30.87 14.67
CA LEU A 194 1.27 31.37 16.04
C LEU A 194 2.73 31.39 16.49
N ARG A 195 3.47 30.30 16.25
CA ARG A 195 4.91 30.22 16.56
C ARG A 195 5.72 31.29 15.86
N ASN A 196 5.41 31.57 14.60
CA ASN A 196 6.09 32.63 13.84
C ASN A 196 5.77 34.05 14.35
N ARG A 197 4.71 34.20 15.16
CA ARG A 197 4.33 35.45 15.83
C ARG A 197 4.73 35.48 17.31
N GLY A 198 5.47 34.47 17.79
CA GLY A 198 6.01 34.41 19.15
C GLY A 198 5.11 33.75 20.20
N TYR A 199 4.07 33.02 19.78
CA TYR A 199 3.14 32.27 20.63
C TYR A 199 3.45 30.77 20.65
#